data_AF-A0A3M9MM07-F1
#
_entry.id   AF-A0A3M9MM07-F1
#
_cell.length_a   1.000
_cell.length_b   1.000
_cell.length_c   1.000
_cell.angle_alpha   90.00
_cell.angle_beta   90.00
_cell.angle_gamma   90.00
#
_symmetry.space_group_name_H-M   'P 1'
#
loop_
_entity.id
_entity.type
_entity.pdbx_description
1 polymer ?
#
loop_
_entity_poly.entity_id
_entity_poly.type
_entity_poly.pdbx_seq_one_letter_code
_entity_poly.pdbx_strand_id
1 'polypeptide(L)'
;MTHTDLVEIVYKWVLKEAGCAIAFKDFVSKQHSELYPDVIGVGSFGKSIAIKVDVSRPYFLQSIHKEIWQVPEKGMGRFRFLCVPANLVKADDLPANWGLIYIHPNGSASCVHNPYGTGTSDIWKNGFEDYNLYTFLDQTDSLNSASRRLRYRSVLRDNLR
;
A
#
# COMPACT_ATOMS: atom_id res chain seq x y z
N MET A 1 4.01 12.52 -15.02
CA MET A 1 4.26 12.08 -13.63
C MET A 1 5.16 10.86 -13.69
N THR A 2 6.16 10.80 -12.82
CA THR A 2 7.10 9.68 -12.71
C THR A 2 6.63 8.66 -11.67
N HIS A 3 7.21 7.46 -11.65
CA HIS A 3 6.88 6.43 -10.65
C HIS A 3 7.13 6.95 -9.23
N THR A 4 8.27 7.62 -9.02
CA THR A 4 8.60 8.27 -7.74
C THR A 4 7.54 9.29 -7.30
N ASP A 5 7.02 10.12 -8.22
CA ASP A 5 5.96 11.06 -7.88
C ASP A 5 4.70 10.35 -7.37
N LEU A 6 4.30 9.25 -8.02
CA LEU A 6 3.13 8.48 -7.63
C LEU A 6 3.33 7.79 -6.28
N VAL A 7 4.52 7.21 -6.05
CA VAL A 7 4.90 6.62 -4.76
C VAL A 7 4.81 7.65 -3.64
N GLU A 8 5.33 8.86 -3.84
CA GLU A 8 5.27 9.94 -2.84
C GLU A 8 3.84 10.37 -2.50
N ILE A 9 2.99 10.51 -3.52
CA ILE A 9 1.61 10.92 -3.33
C ILE A 9 0.84 9.82 -2.60
N VAL A 10 0.98 8.57 -3.03
CA VAL A 10 0.23 7.46 -2.43
C VAL A 10 0.73 7.10 -1.04
N TYR A 11 2.02 7.27 -0.76
CA TYR A 11 2.58 7.17 0.59
C TYR A 11 1.87 8.12 1.57
N LYS A 12 1.66 9.37 1.16
CA LYS A 12 0.91 10.35 1.97
C LYS A 12 -0.56 9.98 2.09
N TRP A 13 -1.17 9.46 1.03
CA TRP A 13 -2.56 9.00 1.04
C TRP A 13 -2.77 7.85 2.05
N VAL A 14 -1.85 6.87 2.09
CA VAL A 14 -1.90 5.75 3.05
C VAL A 14 -1.93 6.24 4.51
N LEU A 15 -1.11 7.25 4.82
CA LEU A 15 -1.02 7.81 6.17
C LEU A 15 -2.24 8.68 6.55
N LYS A 16 -2.79 9.43 5.58
CA LYS A 16 -3.84 10.43 5.86
C LYS A 16 -5.25 9.88 5.67
N GLU A 17 -5.49 9.20 4.55
CA GLU A 17 -6.83 8.79 4.11
C GLU A 17 -7.11 7.33 4.46
N ALA A 18 -6.11 6.46 4.35
CA ALA A 18 -6.30 5.02 4.59
C ALA A 18 -6.23 4.63 6.09
N GLY A 19 -5.81 5.58 6.95
CA GLY A 19 -5.74 5.41 8.39
C GLY A 19 -4.62 4.47 8.86
N CYS A 20 -3.52 4.39 8.11
CA CYS A 20 -2.31 3.69 8.57
C CYS A 20 -1.50 4.61 9.49
N ALA A 21 -1.05 4.07 10.63
CA ALA A 21 -0.22 4.80 11.58
C ALA A 21 1.23 4.96 11.08
N ILE A 22 1.71 3.96 10.34
CA ILE A 22 3.06 3.92 9.79
C ILE A 22 2.97 3.49 8.33
N ALA A 23 3.83 4.03 7.49
CA ALA A 23 3.99 3.59 6.11
C ALA A 23 5.47 3.57 5.73
N PHE A 24 5.79 2.69 4.79
CA PHE A 24 7.12 2.54 4.21
C PHE A 24 6.99 2.53 2.68
N LYS A 25 8.02 3.03 2.00
CA LYS A 25 8.17 3.06 0.55
C LYS A 25 9.61 2.67 0.19
N ASP A 26 9.86 2.36 -1.08
CA ASP A 26 11.18 2.02 -1.62
C ASP A 26 11.82 0.73 -1.04
N PHE A 27 11.05 -0.36 -1.01
CA PHE A 27 11.58 -1.67 -0.63
C PHE A 27 12.50 -2.24 -1.70
N VAL A 28 13.81 -2.16 -1.48
CA VAL A 28 14.80 -2.87 -2.31
C VAL A 28 15.16 -4.18 -1.61
N SER A 29 14.51 -5.28 -2.02
CA SER A 29 14.93 -6.64 -1.68
C SER A 29 15.68 -7.26 -2.85
N LYS A 30 16.87 -7.81 -2.58
CA LYS A 30 17.73 -8.45 -3.60
C LYS A 30 17.16 -9.75 -4.17
N GLN A 31 16.15 -10.35 -3.53
CA GLN A 31 15.78 -11.75 -3.80
C GLN A 31 14.35 -11.96 -4.31
N HIS A 32 13.40 -11.04 -4.06
CA HIS A 32 12.00 -11.19 -4.51
C HIS A 32 11.29 -9.86 -4.85
N SER A 33 11.96 -8.93 -5.57
CA SER A 33 11.46 -7.56 -5.81
C SER A 33 10.03 -7.47 -6.36
N GLU A 34 9.56 -8.48 -7.10
CA GLU A 34 8.26 -8.45 -7.76
C GLU A 34 7.09 -8.67 -6.78
N LEU A 35 7.32 -9.39 -5.68
CA LEU A 35 6.32 -9.70 -4.64
C LEU A 35 6.12 -8.55 -3.64
N TYR A 36 7.07 -7.61 -3.55
CA TYR A 36 6.97 -6.49 -2.63
C TYR A 36 6.13 -5.35 -3.21
N PRO A 37 5.25 -4.73 -2.41
CA PRO A 37 4.57 -3.51 -2.83
C PRO A 37 5.55 -2.33 -2.90
N ASP A 38 5.20 -1.31 -3.69
CA ASP A 38 5.95 -0.05 -3.73
C ASP A 38 5.76 0.73 -2.42
N VAL A 39 4.57 0.61 -1.81
CA VAL A 39 4.25 1.19 -0.50
C VAL A 39 3.51 0.16 0.36
N ILE A 40 3.90 0.01 1.63
CA ILE A 40 3.14 -0.75 2.64
C ILE A 40 2.80 0.18 3.82
N GLY A 41 1.51 0.24 4.16
CA GLY A 41 1.00 0.90 5.36
C GLY A 41 0.58 -0.11 6.41
N VAL A 42 0.79 0.22 7.68
CA VAL A 42 0.32 -0.58 8.83
C VAL A 42 -0.47 0.33 9.76
N GLY A 43 -1.66 -0.13 10.16
CA GLY A 43 -2.56 0.53 11.09
C GLY A 43 -3.01 -0.40 12.21
N SER A 44 -3.95 0.06 13.02
CA SER A 44 -4.51 -0.70 14.14
C SER A 44 -5.30 -1.93 13.68
N PHE A 45 -5.53 -2.87 14.60
CA PHE A 45 -6.37 -4.06 14.40
C PHE A 45 -5.96 -4.94 13.21
N GLY A 46 -4.65 -5.09 12.96
CA GLY A 46 -4.14 -5.92 11.86
C GLY A 46 -4.37 -5.33 10.47
N LYS A 47 -4.70 -4.03 10.37
CA LYS A 47 -4.81 -3.34 9.08
C LYS A 47 -3.42 -3.20 8.45
N SER A 48 -3.22 -3.81 7.30
CA SER A 48 -2.06 -3.58 6.44
C SER A 48 -2.51 -3.31 5.01
N ILE A 49 -1.92 -2.28 4.39
CA ILE A 49 -2.30 -1.81 3.06
C ILE A 49 -1.07 -1.84 2.15
N ALA A 50 -1.08 -2.75 1.18
CA ALA A 50 -0.05 -2.85 0.15
C ALA A 50 -0.50 -2.12 -1.12
N ILE A 51 0.40 -1.32 -1.69
CA ILE A 51 0.13 -0.57 -2.91
C ILE A 51 1.20 -0.86 -3.95
N LYS A 52 0.75 -1.25 -5.14
CA LYS A 52 1.56 -1.29 -6.35
C LYS A 52 1.33 -0.02 -7.17
N VAL A 53 2.38 0.52 -7.76
CA VAL A 53 2.35 1.73 -8.58
C VAL A 53 2.73 1.38 -10.02
N ASP A 54 1.86 1.73 -10.97
CA ASP A 54 2.15 1.63 -12.39
C ASP A 54 1.93 3.00 -13.07
N VAL A 55 2.85 3.39 -13.96
CA VAL A 55 2.79 4.68 -14.66
C VAL A 55 2.26 4.56 -16.09
N SER A 56 2.11 3.33 -16.59
CA SER A 56 1.87 3.06 -18.00
C SER A 56 1.05 1.79 -18.20
N ARG A 57 0.05 1.85 -19.08
CA ARG A 57 -0.90 0.75 -19.31
C ARG A 57 -0.21 -0.50 -19.90
N PRO A 58 0.68 -0.39 -20.90
CA PRO A 58 1.48 -1.52 -21.35
C PRO A 58 2.27 -2.22 -20.23
N TYR A 59 2.85 -1.43 -19.30
CA TYR A 59 3.58 -1.99 -18.16
C TYR A 59 2.65 -2.72 -17.19
N PHE A 60 1.48 -2.16 -16.91
CA PHE A 60 0.44 -2.83 -16.11
C PHE A 60 0.00 -4.17 -16.72
N LEU A 61 -0.26 -4.20 -18.03
CA LEU A 61 -0.68 -5.43 -18.72
C LEU A 61 0.41 -6.52 -18.67
N GLN A 62 1.68 -6.14 -18.58
CA GLN A 62 2.76 -7.09 -18.35
C GLN A 62 2.85 -7.47 -16.86
N SER A 63 2.67 -6.50 -15.96
CA SER A 63 2.81 -6.69 -14.52
C SER A 63 1.72 -7.59 -13.93
N ILE A 64 0.49 -7.56 -14.47
CA ILE A 64 -0.65 -8.35 -13.96
C ILE A 64 -0.44 -9.87 -14.02
N HIS A 65 0.49 -10.34 -14.86
CA HIS A 65 0.83 -11.77 -14.95
C HIS A 65 1.80 -12.23 -13.86
N LYS A 66 2.34 -11.31 -13.04
CA LYS A 66 3.31 -11.62 -11.99
C LYS A 66 2.66 -12.26 -10.76
N GLU A 67 3.46 -13.01 -10.00
CA GLU A 67 2.98 -13.79 -8.84
C GLU A 67 2.19 -12.96 -7.82
N ILE A 68 2.51 -11.68 -7.60
CA ILE A 68 1.80 -10.85 -6.62
C ILE A 68 0.29 -10.68 -6.92
N TRP A 69 -0.07 -10.77 -8.20
CA TRP A 69 -1.45 -10.66 -8.68
C TRP A 69 -2.17 -12.00 -8.71
N GLN A 70 -1.42 -13.06 -9.03
CA GLN A 70 -1.96 -14.40 -9.30
C GLN A 70 -1.97 -15.31 -8.08
N VAL A 71 -1.05 -15.09 -7.12
CA VAL A 71 -0.84 -15.93 -5.94
C VAL A 71 -0.86 -15.02 -4.70
N PRO A 72 -2.05 -14.58 -4.27
CA PRO A 72 -2.15 -13.55 -3.25
C PRO A 72 -1.49 -13.92 -1.92
N GLU A 73 -1.49 -15.19 -1.54
CA GLU A 73 -0.89 -15.72 -0.31
C GLU A 73 0.63 -15.49 -0.21
N LYS A 74 1.33 -15.30 -1.33
CA LYS A 74 2.76 -14.95 -1.36
C LYS A 74 3.03 -13.45 -1.23
N GLY A 75 2.00 -12.62 -1.44
CA GLY A 75 2.09 -11.16 -1.35
C GLY A 75 1.94 -10.64 0.08
N MET A 76 2.25 -9.36 0.28
CA MET A 76 2.07 -8.66 1.54
C MET A 76 0.78 -7.84 1.55
N GLY A 77 0.30 -7.49 2.75
CA GLY A 77 -0.81 -6.57 2.94
C GLY A 77 -2.17 -7.28 2.86
N ARG A 78 -2.98 -7.04 3.89
CA ARG A 78 -4.37 -7.50 3.99
C ARG A 78 -5.25 -6.83 2.94
N PHE A 79 -5.01 -5.54 2.70
CA PHE A 79 -5.72 -4.76 1.70
C PHE A 79 -4.74 -4.34 0.61
N ARG A 80 -5.12 -4.50 -0.65
CA ARG A 80 -4.22 -4.31 -1.80
C ARG A 80 -4.83 -3.35 -2.80
N PHE A 81 -4.03 -2.40 -3.25
CA PHE A 81 -4.46 -1.39 -4.21
C PHE A 81 -3.43 -1.25 -5.33
N LEU A 82 -3.93 -1.06 -6.55
CA LEU A 82 -3.15 -0.50 -7.63
C LEU A 82 -3.29 1.02 -7.61
N CYS A 83 -2.18 1.74 -7.77
CA CYS A 83 -2.13 3.19 -7.92
C CYS A 83 -1.60 3.55 -9.31
N VAL A 84 -2.36 4.35 -10.05
CA VAL A 84 -2.03 4.76 -11.43
C VAL A 84 -2.44 6.21 -11.68
N PRO A 85 -1.90 6.88 -12.72
CA PRO A 85 -2.48 8.11 -13.23
C PRO A 85 -3.96 7.90 -13.60
N ALA A 86 -4.78 8.92 -13.40
CA ALA A 86 -6.22 8.83 -13.64
C ALA A 86 -6.56 8.28 -15.04
N ASN A 87 -7.54 7.37 -15.08
CA ASN A 87 -8.07 6.73 -16.29
C ASN A 87 -7.11 5.78 -17.04
N LEU A 88 -5.97 5.42 -16.46
CA LEU A 88 -5.01 4.51 -17.09
C LEU A 88 -5.45 3.03 -17.07
N VAL A 89 -6.07 2.60 -15.98
CA VAL A 89 -6.61 1.24 -15.75
C VAL A 89 -8.01 1.39 -15.17
N LYS A 90 -8.96 0.51 -15.52
CA LYS A 90 -10.30 0.48 -14.91
C LYS A 90 -10.36 -0.58 -13.80
N ALA A 91 -11.32 -0.45 -12.89
CA ALA A 91 -11.53 -1.44 -11.83
C ALA A 91 -11.76 -2.85 -12.40
N ASP A 92 -12.48 -2.96 -13.52
CA ASP A 92 -12.77 -4.22 -14.19
C ASP A 92 -11.53 -4.90 -14.81
N ASP A 93 -10.43 -4.16 -14.98
CA ASP A 93 -9.15 -4.72 -15.45
C ASP A 93 -8.37 -5.40 -14.30
N LEU A 94 -8.80 -5.24 -13.05
CA LEU A 94 -8.08 -5.74 -11.87
C LEU A 94 -8.53 -7.15 -11.47
N PRO A 95 -7.62 -7.97 -10.90
CA PRO A 95 -8.01 -9.22 -10.26
C PRO A 95 -8.98 -8.97 -9.09
N ALA A 96 -9.75 -10.00 -8.73
CA ALA A 96 -10.66 -9.93 -7.60
C ALA A 96 -9.96 -9.47 -6.31
N ASN A 97 -10.67 -8.70 -5.50
CA ASN A 97 -10.19 -8.16 -4.23
C ASN A 97 -9.00 -7.19 -4.34
N TRP A 98 -8.69 -6.63 -5.52
CA TRP A 98 -7.79 -5.48 -5.64
C TRP A 98 -8.56 -4.17 -5.73
N GLY A 99 -8.11 -3.15 -5.00
CA GLY A 99 -8.60 -1.79 -5.12
C GLY A 99 -7.83 -0.96 -6.14
N LEU A 100 -8.38 0.20 -6.48
CA LEU A 100 -7.81 1.13 -7.45
C LEU A 100 -7.79 2.55 -6.90
N ILE A 101 -6.61 3.16 -7.00
CA ILE A 101 -6.35 4.55 -6.64
C ILE A 101 -5.90 5.28 -7.90
N TYR A 102 -6.55 6.40 -8.17
CA TYR A 102 -6.12 7.34 -9.20
C TYR A 102 -5.34 8.48 -8.59
N ILE A 103 -4.25 8.86 -9.26
CA ILE A 103 -3.60 10.13 -9.07
C ILE A 103 -3.97 11.07 -10.22
N HIS A 104 -4.57 12.20 -9.87
CA HIS A 104 -5.04 13.20 -10.82
C HIS A 104 -3.92 14.15 -11.23
N PRO A 105 -4.05 14.88 -12.36
CA PRO A 105 -3.04 15.83 -12.83
C PRO A 105 -2.71 16.95 -11.82
N ASN A 106 -3.64 17.28 -10.92
CA ASN A 106 -3.43 18.25 -9.84
C ASN A 106 -2.68 17.67 -8.62
N GLY A 107 -2.27 16.40 -8.67
CA GLY A 107 -1.56 15.71 -7.60
C GLY A 107 -2.45 15.15 -6.49
N SER A 108 -3.78 15.24 -6.59
CA SER A 108 -4.68 14.61 -5.63
C SER A 108 -4.84 13.11 -5.89
N ALA A 109 -5.02 12.33 -4.82
CA ALA A 109 -5.28 10.91 -4.88
C ALA A 109 -6.76 10.62 -4.56
N SER A 110 -7.39 9.75 -5.32
CA SER A 110 -8.76 9.29 -5.05
C SER A 110 -8.84 7.77 -5.17
N CYS A 111 -9.41 7.12 -4.16
CA CYS A 111 -9.76 5.71 -4.24
C CYS A 111 -11.03 5.55 -5.08
N VAL A 112 -10.87 5.11 -6.33
CA VAL A 112 -12.00 4.97 -7.28
C VAL A 112 -12.66 3.60 -7.19
N HIS A 113 -11.95 2.61 -6.64
CA HIS A 113 -12.51 1.30 -6.34
C HIS A 113 -11.93 0.78 -5.02
N ASN A 114 -12.81 0.52 -4.05
CA ASN A 114 -12.46 -0.15 -2.81
C ASN A 114 -13.32 -1.42 -2.69
N PRO A 115 -12.77 -2.61 -2.98
CA PRO A 115 -13.54 -3.86 -2.91
C PRO A 115 -13.88 -4.24 -1.48
N TYR A 116 -13.28 -3.60 -0.46
CA TYR A 116 -13.45 -3.91 0.96
C TYR A 116 -14.49 -3.03 1.66
N GLY A 117 -14.93 -1.94 1.02
CA GLY A 117 -15.95 -1.07 1.58
C GLY A 117 -17.28 -1.80 1.76
N THR A 118 -17.95 -1.56 2.88
CA THR A 118 -19.29 -2.11 3.18
C THR A 118 -20.42 -1.13 2.84
N GLY A 119 -20.10 0.02 2.23
CA GLY A 119 -21.08 1.01 1.74
C GLY A 119 -21.56 2.03 2.77
N THR A 120 -21.43 1.78 4.08
CA THR A 120 -21.95 2.68 5.13
C THR A 120 -21.12 2.77 6.40
N SER A 121 -19.97 2.07 6.51
CA SER A 121 -19.13 2.09 7.71
C SER A 121 -17.64 2.21 7.38
N ASP A 122 -16.85 2.75 8.31
CA ASP A 122 -15.38 2.79 8.25
C ASP A 122 -14.74 1.40 8.40
N ILE A 123 -15.57 0.35 8.51
CA ILE A 123 -15.15 -1.02 8.70
C ILE A 123 -15.07 -1.69 7.32
N TRP A 124 -13.83 -2.02 6.95
CA TRP A 124 -13.55 -2.79 5.73
C TRP A 124 -13.79 -4.27 6.01
N LYS A 125 -14.51 -4.95 5.11
CA LYS A 125 -14.61 -6.42 5.16
C LYS A 125 -13.23 -7.04 4.95
N ASN A 126 -13.09 -8.31 5.32
CA ASN A 126 -11.82 -9.03 5.18
C ASN A 126 -11.29 -8.98 3.74
N GLY A 127 -10.03 -8.58 3.61
CA GLY A 127 -9.27 -8.65 2.36
C GLY A 127 -8.51 -9.98 2.26
N PHE A 128 -7.27 -9.91 1.78
CA PHE A 128 -6.36 -11.05 1.78
C PHE A 128 -5.88 -11.36 3.20
N GLU A 129 -5.75 -12.64 3.56
CA GLU A 129 -5.10 -13.00 4.82
C GLU A 129 -3.59 -12.72 4.72
N ASP A 130 -3.06 -11.96 5.69
CA ASP A 130 -1.68 -11.49 5.66
C ASP A 130 -0.79 -12.40 6.51
N TYR A 131 -0.44 -13.56 5.95
CA TYR A 131 0.51 -14.50 6.59
C TYR A 131 1.92 -13.90 6.66
N ASN A 132 2.27 -13.02 5.72
CA ASN A 132 3.62 -12.53 5.56
C ASN A 132 3.95 -11.33 6.45
N LEU A 133 3.01 -10.50 6.90
CA LEU A 133 3.34 -9.32 7.72
C LEU A 133 3.84 -9.69 9.13
N TYR A 134 3.24 -10.71 9.76
CA TYR A 134 3.71 -11.23 11.03
C TYR A 134 5.11 -11.85 10.86
N THR A 135 5.32 -12.57 9.76
CA THR A 135 6.63 -13.08 9.34
C THR A 135 7.60 -11.94 8.99
N PHE A 136 7.14 -10.81 8.46
CA PHE A 136 7.95 -9.69 7.96
C PHE A 136 8.52 -8.85 9.10
N LEU A 137 7.75 -8.61 10.16
CA LEU A 137 8.24 -7.95 11.37
C LEU A 137 9.25 -8.82 12.14
N ASP A 138 9.08 -10.14 12.09
CA ASP A 138 9.93 -11.10 12.81
C ASP A 138 11.20 -11.49 12.00
N GLN A 139 11.11 -11.58 10.67
CA GLN A 139 12.17 -12.15 9.81
C GLN A 139 12.94 -11.15 8.94
N THR A 140 12.62 -9.84 8.92
CA THR A 140 13.23 -8.91 7.94
C THR A 140 14.18 -7.87 8.53
N ASP A 141 15.48 -8.03 8.24
CA ASP A 141 16.55 -7.07 8.57
C ASP A 141 16.35 -5.67 8.00
N SER A 142 15.65 -5.53 6.87
CA SER A 142 15.36 -4.24 6.23
C SER A 142 14.39 -3.39 7.05
N LEU A 143 13.42 -4.02 7.72
CA LEU A 143 12.49 -3.30 8.59
C LEU A 143 13.13 -3.05 9.96
N ASN A 144 13.95 -3.95 10.48
CA ASN A 144 14.86 -3.63 11.59
C ASN A 144 15.75 -2.41 11.27
N SER A 145 16.27 -2.30 10.04
CA SER A 145 17.03 -1.14 9.57
C SER A 145 16.18 0.13 9.52
N ALA A 146 14.94 0.06 9.00
CA ALA A 146 14.00 1.18 8.98
C ALA A 146 13.57 1.60 10.40
N SER A 147 13.29 0.63 11.28
CA SER A 147 12.96 0.79 12.70
C SER A 147 14.10 1.41 13.50
N ARG A 148 15.37 1.16 13.16
CA ARG A 148 16.50 1.87 13.77
C ARG A 148 16.55 3.37 13.42
N ARG A 149 15.86 3.80 12.35
CA ARG A 149 15.75 5.21 11.94
C ARG A 149 14.42 5.85 12.36
N LEU A 150 13.51 5.08 12.95
CA LEU A 150 12.29 5.58 13.57
C LEU A 150 12.68 6.45 14.77
N ARG A 151 12.69 7.77 14.58
CA ARG A 151 12.76 8.72 15.69
C ARG A 151 11.35 8.97 16.19
N TYR A 152 11.05 8.50 17.39
CA TYR A 152 9.87 8.94 18.12
C TYR A 152 9.98 10.45 18.36
N ARG A 153 9.14 11.25 17.69
CA ARG A 153 8.83 12.60 18.18
C ARG A 153 7.74 12.44 19.23
N SER A 154 8.13 12.23 20.48
CA SER A 154 7.22 12.46 21.59
C SER A 154 6.87 13.95 21.61
N VAL A 155 5.59 14.28 21.55
CA VAL A 155 5.11 15.58 22.03
C VAL A 155 4.75 15.35 23.48
N LEU A 156 5.70 15.58 24.38
CA LEU A 156 5.37 15.74 25.79
C LEU A 156 4.63 17.08 25.90
N ARG A 157 3.31 17.03 26.13
CA ARG A 157 2.59 18.18 26.67
C ARG A 157 2.86 18.19 28.16
N ASP A 158 3.88 18.93 28.57
CA ASP A 158 4.05 19.30 29.97
C ASP A 158 2.92 20.26 30.34
N ASN A 159 1.86 19.71 30.92
CA ASN A 159 0.93 20.49 31.72
C ASN A 159 1.55 20.68 33.10
N LEU A 160 2.55 21.55 33.20
CA LEU A 160 2.97 22.09 34.48
C LEU A 160 2.01 23.24 34.84
N ARG A 161 1.19 23.00 35.87
CA ARG A 161 0.50 24.02 36.65
C ARG A 161 1.43 24.52 37.75
#